data_AF-A0A7S0G7M7-F1
#
_entry.id   AF-A0A7S0G7M7-F1
#
_cell.length_a   1.000
_cell.length_b   1.000
_cell.length_c   1.000
_cell.angle_alpha   90.00
_cell.angle_beta   90.00
_cell.angle_gamma   90.00
#
_symmetry.space_group_name_H-M   'P 1'
#
loop_
_entity.id
_entity.type
_entity.pdbx_description
1 polymer ?
#
loop_
_entity_poly.entity_id
_entity_poly.type
_entity_poly.pdbx_seq_one_letter_code
_entity_poly.pdbx_strand_id
1 'polypeptide(L)'
;YLEESLNIVVDIHRNSKPSSGSILVFLSSSEECEELTSRVIETLGRQVVAVPLYASLPPDQQIEALEPAPPNRRKVVAATNVAETSLSIDGVAFVVDTLHAKLKSFSWQEHVSSL
;
A
#
# COMPACT_ATOMS: atom_id res chain seq x y z
N TYR A 1 -15.74 1.72 2.17
CA TYR A 1 -14.46 2.41 1.94
C TYR A 1 -13.44 1.51 1.26
N LEU A 2 -13.48 0.18 1.43
CA LEU A 2 -12.58 -0.74 0.72
C LEU A 2 -12.55 -0.55 -0.81
N GLU A 3 -13.72 -0.35 -1.43
CA GLU A 3 -13.79 -0.04 -2.87
C GLU A 3 -13.00 1.22 -3.22
N GLU A 4 -13.15 2.26 -2.41
CA GLU A 4 -12.47 3.54 -2.61
C GLU A 4 -10.96 3.37 -2.40
N SER A 5 -10.55 2.60 -1.39
CA SER A 5 -9.16 2.25 -1.15
C SER A 5 -8.55 1.53 -2.34
N LEU A 6 -9.28 0.57 -2.93
CA LEU A 6 -8.84 -0.13 -4.14
C LEU A 6 -8.67 0.85 -5.31
N ASN A 7 -9.66 1.71 -5.55
CA ASN A 7 -9.60 2.70 -6.62
C ASN A 7 -8.40 3.63 -6.46
N ILE A 8 -8.15 4.14 -5.24
CA ILE A 8 -7.00 4.99 -4.94
C ILE A 8 -5.68 4.22 -5.17
N VAL A 9 -5.57 2.97 -4.73
CA VAL A 9 -4.37 2.14 -4.95
C VAL A 9 -4.11 1.94 -6.44
N VAL A 10 -5.16 1.61 -7.20
CA VAL A 10 -5.09 1.39 -8.65
C VAL A 10 -4.71 2.68 -9.38
N ASP A 11 -5.29 3.81 -8.98
CA ASP A 11 -4.99 5.12 -9.57
C ASP A 11 -3.56 5.55 -9.28
N ILE A 12 -3.10 5.41 -8.04
CA ILE A 12 -1.70 5.66 -7.67
C ILE A 12 -0.77 4.77 -8.50
N HIS A 13 -1.05 3.47 -8.63
CA HIS A 13 -0.26 2.53 -9.44
C HIS A 13 -0.21 2.90 -10.92
N ARG A 14 -1.34 3.23 -11.53
CA ARG A 14 -1.43 3.52 -12.98
C ARG A 14 -0.85 4.89 -13.34
N ASN A 15 -0.95 5.86 -12.44
CA ASN A 15 -0.54 7.25 -12.72
C ASN A 15 0.86 7.60 -12.18
N SER A 16 1.61 6.64 -11.63
CA SER A 16 3.00 6.85 -11.23
C SER A 16 3.88 5.66 -11.60
N LYS A 17 5.20 5.85 -11.67
CA LYS A 17 6.13 4.79 -12.09
C LYS A 17 6.26 3.73 -10.98
N PRO A 18 6.42 2.44 -11.26
CA PRO A 18 6.63 1.43 -10.23
C PRO A 18 7.78 1.75 -9.25
N SER A 19 8.82 2.45 -9.72
CA SER A 19 9.94 2.95 -8.91
C SER A 19 9.61 4.12 -7.98
N SER A 20 8.39 4.66 -8.01
CA SER A 20 7.96 5.78 -7.17
C SER A 20 7.68 5.40 -5.71
N GLY A 21 7.92 4.15 -5.32
CA GLY A 21 7.80 3.68 -3.94
C GLY A 21 6.58 2.80 -3.67
N SER A 22 6.52 2.29 -2.44
CA SER A 22 5.50 1.39 -1.90
C SER A 22 4.24 2.16 -1.47
N ILE A 23 3.09 1.49 -1.49
CA ILE A 23 1.81 2.01 -0.99
C ILE A 23 1.50 1.30 0.32
N LEU A 24 1.19 2.06 1.37
CA LEU A 24 0.66 1.57 2.63
C LEU A 24 -0.81 1.97 2.75
N VAL A 25 -1.69 1.02 3.03
CA VAL A 25 -3.13 1.25 3.20
C VAL A 25 -3.53 0.86 4.61
N PHE A 26 -4.09 1.77 5.39
CA PHE A 26 -4.59 1.47 6.73
C PHE A 26 -6.07 1.08 6.69
N LEU A 27 -6.41 -0.05 7.29
CA LEU A 27 -7.75 -0.65 7.35
C LEU A 27 -8.12 -1.05 8.78
N SER A 28 -9.41 -1.30 9.01
CA SER A 28 -9.94 -1.51 10.36
C SER A 28 -9.67 -2.91 10.90
N SER A 29 -9.61 -3.92 10.02
CA SER A 29 -9.52 -5.32 10.42
C SER A 29 -8.57 -6.13 9.54
N SER A 30 -8.17 -7.31 10.03
CA SER A 30 -7.38 -8.28 9.27
C SER A 30 -8.14 -8.81 8.05
N GLU A 31 -9.45 -9.02 8.17
CA GLU A 31 -10.31 -9.50 7.07
C GLU A 31 -10.30 -8.51 5.90
N GLU A 32 -10.38 -7.21 6.22
CA GLU A 32 -10.28 -6.15 5.21
C GLU A 32 -8.91 -6.08 4.54
N CYS A 33 -7.84 -6.35 5.30
CA CYS A 33 -6.47 -6.40 4.75
C CYS A 33 -6.32 -7.54 3.73
N GLU A 34 -6.86 -8.72 4.05
CA GLU A 34 -6.86 -9.88 3.16
C GLU A 34 -7.72 -9.64 1.91
N GLU A 35 -8.90 -9.06 2.11
CA GLU A 35 -9.81 -8.74 1.00
C GLU A 35 -9.17 -7.72 0.05
N LEU A 36 -8.65 -6.59 0.55
CA LEU A 36 -8.02 -5.58 -0.28
C LEU A 36 -6.81 -6.17 -1.03
N THR A 37 -5.98 -6.96 -0.35
CA THR A 37 -4.81 -7.61 -0.97
C THR A 37 -5.24 -8.48 -2.15
N SER A 38 -6.25 -9.33 -1.95
CA SER A 38 -6.78 -10.22 -2.98
C SER A 38 -7.30 -9.42 -4.19
N ARG A 39 -8.09 -8.37 -3.94
CA ARG A 39 -8.67 -7.51 -4.99
C ARG A 39 -7.61 -6.73 -5.77
N VAL A 40 -6.55 -6.27 -5.09
CA VAL A 40 -5.40 -5.62 -5.74
C VAL A 40 -4.68 -6.60 -6.68
N ILE A 41 -4.46 -7.85 -6.25
CA ILE A 41 -3.83 -8.89 -7.07
C ILE A 41 -4.70 -9.24 -8.27
N GLU A 42 -6.02 -9.38 -8.09
CA GLU A 42 -6.96 -9.63 -9.18
C GLU A 42 -6.95 -8.49 -10.22
N THR A 43 -6.85 -7.23 -9.76
CA THR A 43 -6.96 -6.04 -10.62
C THR A 43 -5.66 -5.71 -11.34
N LEU A 44 -4.50 -5.85 -10.69
CA LEU A 44 -3.19 -5.42 -11.19
C LEU A 44 -2.25 -6.57 -11.54
N GLY A 45 -2.60 -7.80 -11.13
CA GLY A 45 -1.86 -9.01 -11.43
C GLY A 45 -0.41 -8.94 -10.97
N ARG A 46 0.50 -9.36 -11.86
CA ARG A 46 1.94 -9.47 -11.57
C ARG A 46 2.66 -8.11 -11.48
N GLN A 47 1.98 -6.99 -11.77
CA GLN A 47 2.56 -5.65 -11.69
C GLN A 47 2.79 -5.18 -10.25
N VAL A 48 2.17 -5.84 -9.29
CA VAL A 48 2.24 -5.49 -7.87
C VAL A 48 2.65 -6.70 -7.03
N VAL A 49 3.11 -6.42 -5.82
CA VAL A 49 3.21 -7.36 -4.70
C VAL A 49 2.29 -6.79 -3.63
N ALA A 50 1.10 -7.36 -3.47
CA ALA A 50 0.19 -6.96 -2.41
C ALA A 50 0.26 -7.96 -1.26
N VAL A 51 0.34 -7.47 -0.02
CA VAL A 51 0.44 -8.31 1.18
C VAL A 51 -0.32 -7.67 2.36
N PRO A 52 -0.94 -8.48 3.23
CA PRO A 52 -1.56 -8.00 4.45
C PRO A 52 -0.52 -7.80 5.56
N LEU A 53 -0.82 -6.93 6.54
CA LEU A 53 -0.02 -6.74 7.74
C LEU A 53 -0.89 -6.47 8.98
N TYR A 54 -1.00 -7.46 9.86
CA TYR A 54 -1.75 -7.33 11.11
C TYR A 54 -1.16 -8.24 12.20
N ALA A 55 -1.49 -7.96 13.46
CA ALA A 55 -0.78 -8.50 14.62
C ALA A 55 -0.78 -10.04 14.73
N SER A 56 -1.82 -10.71 14.24
CA SER A 56 -1.95 -12.17 14.30
C SER A 56 -1.27 -12.91 13.14
N LEU A 57 -0.62 -12.21 12.20
CA LEU A 57 0.15 -12.87 11.14
C LEU A 57 1.35 -13.64 11.69
N PRO A 58 1.70 -14.80 11.10
CA PRO A 58 2.96 -15.47 11.38
C PRO A 58 4.17 -14.55 11.14
N PRO A 59 5.27 -14.69 11.92
CA PRO A 59 6.47 -13.85 11.78
C PRO A 59 7.01 -13.77 10.34
N ASP A 60 7.02 -14.89 9.62
CA ASP A 60 7.52 -14.94 8.24
C ASP A 60 6.71 -14.04 7.29
N GLN A 61 5.39 -13.96 7.48
CA GLN A 61 4.51 -13.10 6.68
C GLN A 61 4.64 -11.62 7.09
N GLN A 62 4.87 -11.36 8.38
CA GLN A 62 5.20 -10.00 8.82
C GLN A 62 6.51 -9.52 8.19
N ILE A 63 7.52 -10.38 8.12
CA ILE A 63 8.80 -10.08 7.45
C ILE A 63 8.59 -9.83 5.96
N GLU A 64 7.80 -10.66 5.27
CA GLU A 64 7.47 -10.45 3.85
C GLU A 64 6.86 -9.06 3.62
N ALA A 65 6.03 -8.56 4.54
CA ALA A 65 5.47 -7.21 4.45
C ALA A 65 6.51 -6.09 4.53
N LEU A 66 7.65 -6.34 5.18
CA LEU A 66 8.76 -5.39 5.32
C LEU A 66 9.78 -5.49 4.18
N GLU A 67 9.83 -6.63 3.48
CA GLU A 67 10.76 -6.83 2.38
C GLU A 67 10.39 -5.97 1.15
N PRO A 68 11.39 -5.41 0.46
CA PRO A 68 11.16 -4.61 -0.74
C PRO A 68 10.58 -5.48 -1.86
N ALA A 69 9.70 -4.89 -2.67
CA ALA A 69 9.22 -5.58 -3.87
C ALA A 69 10.36 -5.77 -4.89
N PRO A 70 10.30 -6.82 -5.72
CA PRO A 70 11.22 -6.98 -6.84
C PRO A 70 11.18 -5.79 -7.80
N PRO A 71 12.25 -5.56 -8.59
CA PRO A 71 12.29 -4.48 -9.58
C PRO A 71 11.08 -4.49 -10.51
N ASN A 72 10.61 -3.30 -10.89
CA ASN A 72 9.44 -3.08 -11.75
C ASN A 72 8.10 -3.55 -11.18
N ARG A 73 8.03 -3.96 -9.91
CA ARG A 73 6.78 -4.25 -9.22
C ARG A 73 6.61 -3.29 -8.06
N ARG A 74 5.37 -2.84 -7.85
CA ARG A 74 5.04 -1.98 -6.72
C ARG A 74 4.59 -2.82 -5.52
N LYS A 75 5.14 -2.54 -4.33
CA LYS A 75 4.64 -3.10 -3.08
C LYS A 75 3.38 -2.37 -2.65
N VAL A 76 2.35 -3.11 -2.25
CA VAL A 76 1.14 -2.61 -1.60
C VAL A 76 1.00 -3.38 -0.29
N VAL A 77 1.00 -2.67 0.84
CA VAL A 77 0.81 -3.28 2.16
C VAL A 77 -0.52 -2.82 2.71
N ALA A 78 -1.44 -3.74 2.94
CA ALA A 78 -2.71 -3.46 3.61
C ALA A 78 -2.57 -3.78 5.10
N ALA A 79 -2.58 -2.77 5.95
CA ALA A 79 -2.22 -2.88 7.36
C ALA A 79 -3.35 -2.43 8.30
N THR A 80 -3.40 -3.03 9.49
CA THR A 80 -4.22 -2.49 10.59
C THR A 80 -3.44 -1.48 11.44
N ASN A 81 -4.13 -0.61 12.16
CA ASN A 81 -3.49 0.40 13.01
C ASN A 81 -2.67 -0.19 14.19
N VAL A 82 -2.86 -1.47 14.51
CA VAL A 82 -2.00 -2.16 15.49
C VAL A 82 -0.57 -2.36 14.96
N ALA A 83 -0.37 -2.33 13.64
CA ALA A 83 0.95 -2.34 13.01
C ALA A 83 1.64 -0.96 12.97
N GLU A 84 0.95 0.11 13.41
CA GLU A 84 1.41 1.51 13.32
C GLU A 84 2.67 1.79 14.16
N THR A 85 2.96 0.98 15.19
CA THR A 85 3.91 1.39 16.24
C THR A 85 5.35 0.87 16.16
N SER A 86 5.78 0.13 15.13
CA SER A 86 7.22 -0.26 15.03
C SER A 86 7.72 -0.75 13.66
N LEU A 87 6.90 -0.73 12.60
CA LEU A 87 7.28 -1.36 11.34
C LEU A 87 7.63 -0.30 10.28
N SER A 88 8.93 -0.09 10.05
CA SER A 88 9.42 0.70 8.92
C SER A 88 9.37 -0.13 7.65
N ILE A 89 8.23 -0.10 6.95
CA ILE A 89 8.14 -0.65 5.59
C ILE A 89 9.03 0.20 4.70
N ASP A 90 10.03 -0.43 4.07
CA ASP A 90 11.01 0.31 3.28
C ASP A 90 10.37 0.93 2.03
N GLY A 91 10.80 2.15 1.71
CA GLY A 91 10.39 2.85 0.50
C GLY A 91 8.91 3.23 0.40
N VAL A 92 8.16 3.32 1.52
CA VAL A 92 6.78 3.84 1.49
C VAL A 92 6.79 5.29 1.01
N ALA A 93 6.11 5.53 -0.11
CA ALA A 93 5.94 6.85 -0.70
C ALA A 93 4.48 7.32 -0.69
N PHE A 94 3.53 6.40 -0.57
CA PHE A 94 2.10 6.69 -0.56
C PHE A 94 1.45 6.04 0.66
N VAL A 95 0.60 6.81 1.35
CA VAL A 95 -0.21 6.32 2.47
C VAL A 95 -1.67 6.59 2.17
N VAL A 96 -2.50 5.56 2.25
CA VAL A 96 -3.96 5.60 2.11
C VAL A 96 -4.56 5.31 3.48
N ASP A 97 -4.90 6.37 4.21
CA ASP A 97 -5.52 6.26 5.52
C ASP A 97 -7.05 6.30 5.36
N THR A 98 -7.71 5.16 5.58
CA THR A 98 -9.18 5.08 5.50
C THR A 98 -9.84 5.34 6.85
N LEU A 99 -9.07 5.36 7.93
CA LEU A 99 -9.56 5.44 9.31
C LEU A 99 -9.61 6.89 9.80
N HIS A 100 -8.77 7.76 9.24
CA HIS A 100 -8.94 9.20 9.35
C HIS A 100 -9.67 9.77 8.15
N ALA A 101 -10.98 9.94 8.34
CA ALA A 101 -11.79 10.69 7.41
C ALA A 101 -11.19 12.08 7.15
N LYS A 102 -10.70 12.28 5.92
CA LYS A 102 -10.65 13.56 5.21
C LYS A 102 -9.75 14.63 5.86
N LEU A 103 -8.50 14.74 5.42
CA LEU A 103 -7.78 16.01 5.19
C LEU A 103 -6.31 15.75 4.80
N LYS A 104 -6.06 15.61 3.49
CA LYS A 104 -4.98 16.28 2.72
C LYS A 104 -4.78 15.49 1.43
N SER A 105 -5.46 15.95 0.38
CA SER A 105 -5.06 15.72 -0.99
C SER A 105 -3.61 16.20 -1.15
N PHE A 106 -2.64 15.29 -1.07
CA PHE A 106 -1.28 15.57 -1.49
C PHE A 106 -1.29 15.48 -3.02
N SER A 107 -1.33 16.64 -3.67
CA SER A 107 -1.17 16.76 -5.11
C SER A 107 0.24 16.34 -5.49
N TRP A 108 0.39 15.21 -6.20
CA TRP A 108 1.65 14.84 -6.85
C TRP A 108 1.90 15.65 -8.13
N GLN A 109 1.90 16.97 -7.99
CA GLN A 109 2.31 17.87 -9.06
C GLN A 109 3.57 18.63 -8.64
N GLU A 110 4.56 18.50 -9.51
CA GLU A 110 5.72 19.38 -9.74
C GLU A 110 7.00 19.17 -8.92
N HIS A 111 7.85 18.28 -9.43
CA HIS A 111 9.21 18.71 -9.81
C HIS A 111 9.77 17.89 -10.97
N VAL A 112 9.27 18.15 -12.19
CA VAL A 112 10.14 18.07 -13.35
C VAL A 112 10.91 19.38 -13.37
N SER A 113 12.13 19.36 -12.86
CA SER A 113 13.11 20.38 -13.23
C SER A 113 14.14 19.71 -14.09
N SER A 114 13.90 19.81 -15.39
CA SER A 114 14.95 19.85 -16.39
C SER A 114 15.71 21.16 -16.16
N LEU A 115 16.98 21.07 -15.77
CA LEU A 115 18.15 21.76 -16.32
C LEU A 115 19.41 21.14 -15.70
#